data_AF-A0A1G1VTS9-F1
#
_entry.id   AF-A0A1G1VTS9-F1
#
_cell.length_a   1.000
_cell.length_b   1.000
_cell.length_c   1.000
_cell.angle_alpha   90.00
_cell.angle_beta   90.00
_cell.angle_gamma   90.00
#
_symmetry.space_group_name_H-M   'P 1'
#
loop_
_entity.id
_entity.type
_entity.pdbx_description
1 polymer ?
#
loop_
_entity_poly.entity_id
_entity_poly.type
_entity_poly.pdbx_seq_one_letter_code
_entity_poly.pdbx_strand_id
1 'polypeptide(L)'
;MRRLISSITYFFTWPFRILKKSRIDNFVGGLIFGAVFSLVVNIATVQLQEVIQKQRILEAVENEIVTNAIRAGVRIEQNENQVREKQLPNYYHTPLKYISNVWQNSEAIKYTVELDPEIQGEIQIYYSSAIESANELVELDYRLQQSRLSDCYFSFEQLEETQKETCLEIYQTMLLNEADTAESVLNNSYNLLKKFHPTKDRLSNPLLRLLLGDKAMVVLSGKK
;
A
#
# COMPACT_ATOMS: atom_id res chain seq x y z
N MET A 1 -1.33 -21.09 -16.18
CA MET A 1 -0.19 -21.84 -15.59
C MET A 1 0.41 -22.92 -16.50
N ARG A 2 -0.36 -23.89 -17.05
CA ARG A 2 0.19 -24.92 -17.97
C ARG A 2 0.91 -24.36 -19.21
N ARG A 3 0.43 -23.23 -19.77
CA ARG A 3 1.05 -22.57 -20.94
C ARG A 3 2.40 -21.90 -20.65
N LEU A 4 2.62 -21.36 -19.44
CA LEU A 4 3.89 -20.72 -19.07
C LEU A 4 5.00 -21.77 -18.84
N ILE A 5 4.68 -22.86 -18.15
CA ILE A 5 5.61 -23.97 -17.91
C ILE A 5 5.93 -24.70 -19.23
N SER A 6 4.95 -24.86 -20.12
CA SER A 6 5.21 -25.42 -21.46
C SER A 6 6.09 -24.50 -22.31
N SER A 7 5.88 -23.18 -22.26
CA SER A 7 6.72 -22.24 -23.01
C SER A 7 8.16 -22.22 -22.51
N ILE A 8 8.38 -22.27 -21.19
CA ILE A 8 9.73 -22.31 -20.58
C ILE A 8 10.44 -23.63 -20.93
N THR A 9 9.75 -24.77 -20.84
CA THR A 9 10.35 -26.08 -21.18
C THR A 9 10.67 -26.21 -22.68
N TYR A 10 9.84 -25.67 -23.57
CA TYR A 10 10.19 -25.57 -24.99
C TYR A 10 11.36 -24.59 -25.22
N PHE A 11 11.42 -23.47 -24.49
CA PHE A 11 12.52 -22.49 -24.59
C PHE A 11 13.87 -23.08 -24.16
N PHE A 12 13.90 -23.88 -23.09
CA PHE A 12 15.13 -24.50 -22.61
C PHE A 12 15.54 -25.74 -23.43
N THR A 13 14.61 -26.45 -24.07
CA THR A 13 14.92 -27.65 -24.86
C THR A 13 15.22 -27.37 -26.33
N TRP A 14 14.81 -26.21 -26.86
CA TRP A 14 15.07 -25.81 -28.24
C TRP A 14 16.56 -25.65 -28.60
N PRO A 15 17.43 -25.04 -27.75
CA PRO A 15 18.86 -24.97 -28.00
C PRO A 15 19.52 -26.36 -28.07
N PHE A 16 19.06 -27.31 -27.24
CA PHE A 16 19.54 -28.70 -27.28
C PHE A 16 19.12 -29.47 -28.53
N ARG A 17 17.99 -29.10 -29.17
CA ARG A 17 17.58 -29.68 -30.45
C ARG A 17 18.45 -29.19 -31.62
N ILE A 18 18.96 -27.96 -31.56
CA ILE A 18 19.88 -27.40 -32.56
C ILE A 18 21.26 -28.08 -32.50
N LEU A 19 21.73 -28.44 -31.29
CA LEU A 19 22.98 -29.17 -31.07
C LEU A 19 23.03 -30.55 -31.77
N LYS A 20 21.89 -31.22 -31.92
CA LYS A 20 21.86 -32.58 -32.49
C LYS A 20 22.11 -32.63 -34.01
N LYS A 21 22.14 -31.49 -34.71
CA LYS A 21 22.14 -31.44 -36.18
C LYS A 21 23.28 -30.62 -36.82
N SER A 22 24.15 -30.00 -36.04
CA SER A 22 25.21 -29.11 -36.57
C SER A 22 26.57 -29.82 -36.60
N ARG A 23 27.10 -30.11 -37.81
CA ARG A 23 28.52 -30.42 -38.07
C ARG A 23 29.30 -29.15 -38.43
N ILE A 24 29.02 -28.03 -37.76
CA ILE A 24 29.82 -26.80 -37.88
C ILE A 24 30.94 -26.90 -36.85
N ASP A 25 32.17 -26.54 -37.24
CA ASP A 25 33.38 -26.55 -36.41
C ASP A 25 33.05 -26.22 -34.95
N ASN A 26 33.35 -27.19 -34.07
CA ASN A 26 32.94 -27.21 -32.66
C ASN A 26 33.27 -25.89 -31.92
N PHE A 27 34.26 -25.13 -32.39
CA PHE A 27 34.64 -23.83 -31.84
C PHE A 27 33.68 -22.69 -32.20
N VAL A 28 33.38 -22.50 -33.49
CA VAL A 28 32.46 -21.43 -33.96
C VAL A 28 31.03 -21.72 -33.52
N GLY A 29 30.62 -22.99 -33.55
CA GLY A 29 29.34 -23.43 -33.00
C GLY A 29 29.21 -23.18 -31.49
N GLY A 30 30.30 -23.41 -30.74
CA GLY A 30 30.37 -23.11 -29.31
C GLY A 30 30.27 -21.61 -28.99
N LEU A 31 30.93 -20.75 -29.78
CA LEU A 31 30.87 -19.29 -29.62
C LEU A 31 29.47 -18.73 -29.90
N ILE A 32 28.84 -19.16 -31.00
CA ILE A 32 27.47 -18.75 -31.34
C ILE A 32 26.49 -19.24 -30.27
N PHE A 33 26.65 -20.47 -29.79
CA PHE A 33 25.83 -21.00 -28.70
C PHE A 33 26.00 -20.19 -27.41
N GLY A 34 27.24 -19.87 -27.02
CA GLY A 34 27.52 -19.04 -25.85
C GLY A 34 26.88 -17.65 -25.94
N ALA A 35 26.94 -17.02 -27.11
CA ALA A 35 26.29 -15.72 -27.34
C ALA A 35 24.75 -15.80 -27.25
N VAL A 36 24.14 -16.79 -27.89
CA VAL A 36 22.68 -17.00 -27.85
C VAL A 36 22.21 -17.36 -26.43
N PHE A 37 22.95 -18.21 -25.74
CA PHE A 37 22.66 -18.60 -24.36
C PHE A 37 22.76 -17.39 -23.41
N SER A 38 23.81 -16.58 -23.53
CA SER A 38 23.97 -15.35 -22.74
C SER A 38 22.81 -14.37 -22.98
N LEU A 39 22.39 -14.19 -24.23
CA LEU A 39 21.23 -13.37 -24.56
C LEU A 39 19.94 -13.90 -23.91
N VAL A 40 19.69 -15.21 -23.99
CA VAL A 40 18.50 -15.83 -23.39
C VAL A 40 18.52 -15.68 -21.86
N VAL A 41 19.66 -15.89 -21.22
CA VAL A 41 19.82 -15.69 -19.77
C VAL A 41 19.54 -14.24 -19.42
N ASN A 42 20.10 -13.26 -20.14
CA ASN A 42 19.84 -11.85 -19.89
C ASN A 42 18.36 -11.49 -20.03
N ILE A 43 17.68 -11.95 -21.09
CA ILE A 43 16.23 -11.73 -21.28
C ILE A 43 15.45 -12.32 -20.10
N ALA A 44 15.76 -13.56 -19.71
CA ALA A 44 15.09 -14.23 -18.60
C ALA A 44 15.34 -13.51 -17.27
N THR A 45 16.57 -13.03 -17.02
CA THR A 45 16.92 -12.26 -15.82
C THR A 45 16.16 -10.94 -15.77
N VAL A 46 16.10 -10.19 -16.87
CA VAL A 46 15.36 -8.92 -16.94
C VAL A 46 13.87 -9.14 -16.69
N GLN A 47 13.27 -10.15 -17.34
CA GLN A 47 11.85 -10.48 -17.11
C GLN A 47 11.58 -10.89 -15.65
N LEU A 48 12.48 -11.67 -15.05
CA LEU A 48 12.35 -12.07 -13.66
C LEU A 48 12.46 -10.86 -12.72
N GLN A 49 13.38 -9.94 -13.00
CA GLN A 49 13.54 -8.70 -12.23
C GLN A 49 12.28 -7.84 -12.32
N GLU A 50 11.68 -7.69 -13.51
CA GLU A 50 10.44 -6.92 -13.67
C GLU A 50 9.28 -7.54 -12.90
N VAL A 51 9.12 -8.87 -12.91
CA VAL A 51 8.09 -9.56 -12.12
C VAL A 51 8.30 -9.34 -10.61
N ILE A 52 9.55 -9.45 -10.13
CA ILE A 52 9.87 -9.20 -8.71
C ILE A 52 9.61 -7.74 -8.34
N GLN A 53 10.00 -6.80 -9.19
CA GLN A 53 9.83 -5.38 -8.95
C GLN A 53 8.34 -5.01 -8.91
N LYS A 54 7.55 -5.45 -9.91
CA LYS A 54 6.10 -5.31 -9.93
C LYS A 54 5.48 -5.80 -8.62
N GLN A 55 5.84 -7.01 -8.20
CA GLN A 55 5.33 -7.60 -6.97
C GLN A 55 5.66 -6.74 -5.74
N ARG A 56 6.91 -6.29 -5.60
CA ARG A 56 7.34 -5.44 -4.47
C ARG A 56 6.62 -4.10 -4.43
N ILE A 57 6.41 -3.47 -5.59
CA ILE A 57 5.71 -2.19 -5.66
C ILE A 57 4.24 -2.36 -5.28
N LEU A 58 3.56 -3.39 -5.77
CA LEU A 58 2.17 -3.66 -5.40
C LEU A 58 2.03 -3.99 -3.90
N GLU A 59 2.98 -4.71 -3.31
CA GLU A 59 3.03 -4.95 -1.87
C GLU A 59 3.30 -3.66 -1.08
N ALA A 60 4.10 -2.73 -1.61
CA ALA A 60 4.29 -1.43 -0.99
C ALA A 60 2.99 -0.62 -0.99
N VAL A 61 2.19 -0.70 -2.05
CA VAL A 61 0.85 -0.10 -2.12
C VAL A 61 -0.08 -0.76 -1.08
N GLU A 62 -0.10 -2.09 -0.99
CA GLU A 62 -0.87 -2.83 0.03
C GLU A 62 -0.49 -2.38 1.45
N ASN A 63 0.81 -2.29 1.73
CA ASN A 63 1.31 -1.87 3.03
C ASN A 63 0.97 -0.41 3.35
N GLU A 64 0.92 0.47 2.36
CA GLU A 64 0.46 1.85 2.53
C GLU A 64 -1.02 1.91 2.93
N ILE A 65 -1.87 1.12 2.25
CA ILE A 65 -3.30 0.99 2.58
C ILE A 65 -3.48 0.43 4.00
N VAL A 66 -2.73 -0.62 4.37
CA VAL A 66 -2.73 -1.18 5.73
C VAL A 66 -2.28 -0.14 6.76
N THR A 67 -1.24 0.63 6.46
CA THR A 67 -0.75 1.69 7.34
C THR A 67 -1.81 2.76 7.57
N ASN A 68 -2.52 3.19 6.52
CA ASN A 68 -3.62 4.13 6.62
C ASN A 68 -4.78 3.57 7.45
N ALA A 69 -5.13 2.29 7.26
CA ALA A 69 -6.13 1.60 8.08
C ALA A 69 -5.75 1.60 9.58
N ILE A 70 -4.50 1.23 9.91
CA ILE A 70 -4.03 1.22 11.30
C ILE A 70 -4.08 2.62 11.90
N ARG A 71 -3.60 3.64 11.15
CA ARG A 71 -3.64 5.04 11.60
C ARG A 71 -5.06 5.52 11.86
N ALA A 72 -5.99 5.18 10.98
CA ALA A 72 -7.40 5.49 11.15
C ALA A 72 -7.98 4.83 12.41
N GLY A 73 -7.78 3.52 12.58
CA GLY A 73 -8.26 2.78 13.75
C GLY A 73 -7.74 3.34 15.07
N VAL A 74 -6.45 3.66 15.14
CA VAL A 74 -5.85 4.28 16.34
C VAL A 74 -6.46 5.66 16.61
N ARG A 75 -6.71 6.46 15.57
CA ARG A 75 -7.29 7.81 15.76
C ARG A 75 -8.73 7.76 16.25
N ILE A 76 -9.54 6.84 15.75
CA ILE A 76 -10.92 6.62 16.23
C ILE A 76 -10.89 6.33 17.74
N GLU A 77 -10.11 5.33 18.16
CA GLU A 77 -10.00 4.95 19.57
C GLU A 77 -9.49 6.10 20.44
N GLN A 78 -8.47 6.82 19.98
CA GLN A 78 -7.94 7.98 20.70
C GLN A 78 -8.98 9.08 20.88
N ASN A 79 -9.68 9.46 19.81
CA ASN A 79 -10.66 10.56 19.85
C ASN A 79 -11.89 10.18 20.69
N GLU A 80 -12.42 8.97 20.53
CA GLU A 80 -13.54 8.48 21.35
C GLU A 80 -13.20 8.43 22.84
N ASN A 81 -11.97 8.03 23.19
CA ASN A 81 -11.52 8.03 24.58
C ASN A 81 -11.40 9.46 25.13
N GLN A 82 -10.85 10.40 24.36
CA GLN A 82 -10.77 11.81 24.76
C GLN A 82 -12.16 12.42 25.01
N VAL A 83 -13.14 12.11 24.14
CA VAL A 83 -14.53 12.57 24.29
C VAL A 83 -15.17 11.94 25.54
N ARG A 84 -14.99 10.63 25.74
CA ARG A 84 -15.54 9.89 26.90
C ARG A 84 -15.01 10.39 28.23
N GLU A 85 -13.71 10.70 28.28
CA GLU A 85 -13.03 11.24 29.46
C GLU A 85 -13.24 12.75 29.63
N LYS A 86 -13.92 13.42 28.69
CA LYS A 86 -14.10 14.87 28.65
C LYS A 86 -12.78 15.63 28.81
N GLN A 87 -11.75 15.19 28.08
CA GLN A 87 -10.44 15.83 28.13
C GLN A 87 -10.53 17.31 27.70
N LEU A 88 -9.72 18.15 28.36
CA LEU A 88 -9.65 19.57 28.05
C LEU A 88 -9.10 19.81 26.64
N PRO A 89 -9.48 20.91 25.97
CA PRO A 89 -8.98 21.24 24.64
C PRO A 89 -7.45 21.29 24.59
N ASN A 90 -6.85 20.53 23.68
CA ASN A 90 -5.39 20.47 23.53
C ASN A 90 -4.92 21.35 22.35
N TYR A 91 -4.14 22.39 22.64
CA TYR A 91 -3.55 23.26 21.63
C TYR A 91 -2.62 22.53 20.65
N TYR A 92 -1.95 21.46 21.11
CA TYR A 92 -1.00 20.68 20.33
C TYR A 92 -1.67 19.52 19.56
N HIS A 93 -2.99 19.49 19.48
CA HIS A 93 -3.70 18.53 18.65
C HIS A 93 -3.19 18.63 17.21
N THR A 94 -2.71 17.50 16.66
CA THR A 94 -2.21 17.45 15.29
C THR A 94 -3.24 16.72 14.43
N PRO A 95 -3.77 17.36 13.36
CA PRO A 95 -4.71 16.71 12.46
C PRO A 95 -4.07 15.46 11.84
N LEU A 96 -4.85 14.38 11.76
CA LEU A 96 -4.39 13.16 11.13
C LEU A 96 -4.17 13.38 9.62
N LYS A 97 -3.01 12.93 9.13
CA LYS A 97 -2.70 12.92 7.70
C LYS A 97 -2.37 11.51 7.21
N TYR A 98 -3.11 11.09 6.20
CA TYR A 98 -2.93 9.82 5.50
C TYR A 98 -1.88 9.93 4.41
N ILE A 99 -1.15 8.84 4.21
CA ILE A 99 -0.04 8.79 3.26
C ILE A 99 -0.48 8.26 1.91
N SER A 100 0.15 8.78 0.86
CA SER A 100 -0.04 8.38 -0.54
C SER A 100 1.29 8.40 -1.31
N ASN A 101 2.41 8.22 -0.59
CA ASN A 101 3.76 8.37 -1.12
C ASN A 101 4.10 7.29 -2.15
N VAL A 102 3.68 6.05 -1.88
CA VAL A 102 3.90 4.93 -2.81
C VAL A 102 3.02 5.13 -4.04
N TRP A 103 1.75 5.51 -3.84
CA TRP A 103 0.82 5.76 -4.94
C TRP A 103 1.30 6.86 -5.90
N GLN A 104 1.87 7.95 -5.38
CA GLN A 104 2.40 9.04 -6.20
C GLN A 104 3.64 8.66 -7.02
N ASN A 105 4.22 7.48 -6.80
CA ASN A 105 5.34 6.99 -7.60
C ASN A 105 4.86 6.49 -8.98
N SER A 106 5.54 6.94 -10.04
CA SER A 106 5.29 6.48 -11.41
C SER A 106 5.33 4.96 -11.60
N GLU A 107 6.16 4.25 -10.84
CA GLU A 107 6.22 2.78 -10.89
C GLU A 107 4.95 2.13 -10.33
N ALA A 108 4.37 2.70 -9.26
CA ALA A 108 3.11 2.21 -8.71
C ALA A 108 1.99 2.35 -9.73
N ILE A 109 1.89 3.52 -10.39
CA ILE A 109 0.91 3.76 -11.45
C ILE A 109 1.13 2.79 -12.61
N LYS A 110 2.37 2.62 -13.09
CA LYS A 110 2.72 1.67 -14.16
C LYS A 110 2.22 0.26 -13.86
N TYR A 111 2.42 -0.23 -12.64
CA TYR A 111 2.06 -1.61 -12.31
C TYR A 111 0.60 -1.78 -11.91
N THR A 112 -0.05 -0.74 -11.40
CA THR A 112 -1.49 -0.76 -11.11
C THR A 112 -2.31 -0.86 -12.39
N VAL A 113 -1.95 -0.17 -13.49
CA VAL A 113 -2.69 -0.26 -14.77
C VAL A 113 -2.63 -1.65 -15.42
N GLU A 114 -1.80 -2.55 -14.91
CA GLU A 114 -1.72 -3.95 -15.35
C GLU A 114 -2.56 -4.92 -14.51
N LEU A 115 -3.31 -4.44 -13.51
CA LEU A 115 -4.21 -5.25 -12.67
C LEU A 115 -5.56 -5.49 -13.36
N ASP A 116 -6.47 -6.24 -12.72
CA ASP A 116 -7.84 -6.34 -13.21
C ASP A 116 -8.54 -4.96 -13.11
N PRO A 117 -9.31 -4.52 -14.13
CA PRO A 117 -9.90 -3.17 -14.18
C PRO A 117 -10.73 -2.79 -12.94
N GLU A 118 -11.39 -3.75 -12.31
CA GLU A 118 -12.13 -3.53 -11.07
C GLU A 118 -11.20 -3.11 -9.93
N ILE A 119 -10.09 -3.82 -9.73
CA ILE A 119 -9.09 -3.51 -8.69
C ILE A 119 -8.43 -2.16 -8.99
N GLN A 120 -8.15 -1.86 -10.26
CA GLN A 120 -7.62 -0.55 -10.66
C GLN A 120 -8.55 0.59 -10.25
N GLY A 121 -9.84 0.46 -10.55
CA GLY A 121 -10.85 1.45 -10.20
C GLY A 121 -10.95 1.66 -8.69
N GLU A 122 -10.94 0.59 -7.91
CA GLU A 122 -10.99 0.65 -6.44
C GLU A 122 -9.74 1.33 -5.84
N ILE A 123 -8.54 1.02 -6.35
CA ILE A 123 -7.30 1.69 -5.92
C ILE A 123 -7.36 3.19 -6.28
N GLN A 124 -7.80 3.52 -7.49
CA GLN A 124 -7.92 4.91 -7.93
C GLN A 124 -8.90 5.69 -7.05
N ILE A 125 -10.09 5.15 -6.80
CA ILE A 125 -11.12 5.77 -5.95
C ILE A 125 -10.59 5.93 -4.53
N TYR A 126 -9.91 4.92 -3.99
CA TYR A 126 -9.32 4.98 -2.66
C TYR A 126 -8.37 6.17 -2.52
N TYR A 127 -7.40 6.32 -3.43
CA TYR A 127 -6.41 7.39 -3.31
C TYR A 127 -6.95 8.77 -3.69
N SER A 128 -7.72 8.88 -4.78
CA SER A 128 -8.20 10.17 -5.29
C SER A 128 -9.45 10.69 -4.58
N SER A 129 -10.26 9.82 -3.98
CA SER A 129 -11.49 10.23 -3.30
C SER A 129 -11.37 10.04 -1.79
N ALA A 130 -11.05 8.83 -1.31
CA ALA A 130 -11.05 8.59 0.14
C ALA A 130 -9.88 9.29 0.84
N ILE A 131 -8.64 9.08 0.39
CA ILE A 131 -7.44 9.63 1.04
C ILE A 131 -7.32 11.14 0.85
N GLU A 132 -7.51 11.63 -0.36
CA GLU A 132 -7.42 13.06 -0.66
C GLU A 132 -8.49 13.85 0.09
N SER A 133 -9.76 13.46 -0.02
CA SER A 133 -10.86 14.15 0.68
C SER A 133 -10.71 14.08 2.20
N ALA A 134 -10.27 12.95 2.75
CA ALA A 134 -10.05 12.84 4.20
C ALA A 134 -8.97 13.80 4.69
N ASN A 135 -7.85 13.90 3.96
CA ASN A 135 -6.79 14.85 4.29
C ASN A 135 -7.25 16.31 4.21
N GLU A 136 -8.04 16.66 3.19
CA GLU A 136 -8.58 18.01 3.03
C GLU A 136 -9.62 18.36 4.10
N LEU A 137 -10.53 17.44 4.40
CA LEU A 137 -11.60 17.63 5.39
C LEU A 137 -11.04 17.80 6.80
N VAL A 138 -10.11 16.93 7.21
CA VAL A 138 -9.49 17.01 8.55
C VAL A 138 -8.70 18.31 8.70
N GLU A 139 -7.95 18.72 7.68
CA GLU A 139 -7.21 19.99 7.69
C GLU A 139 -8.16 21.20 7.74
N LEU A 140 -9.26 21.17 6.98
CA LEU A 140 -10.24 22.24 6.95
C LEU A 140 -10.96 22.36 8.30
N ASP A 141 -11.46 21.26 8.85
CA ASP A 141 -12.13 21.25 10.16
C ASP A 141 -11.17 21.73 11.24
N TYR A 142 -9.94 21.20 11.28
CA TYR A 142 -8.91 21.64 12.22
C TYR A 142 -8.70 23.17 12.16
N ARG A 143 -8.51 23.75 10.98
CA ARG A 143 -8.33 25.22 10.83
C ARG A 143 -9.54 26.01 11.30
N LEU A 144 -10.75 25.55 10.99
CA LEU A 144 -11.98 26.21 11.40
C LEU A 144 -12.14 26.18 12.93
N GLN A 145 -11.93 25.03 13.55
CA GLN A 145 -12.11 24.89 15.01
C GLN A 145 -10.97 25.53 15.80
N GLN A 146 -9.73 25.50 15.31
CA GLN A 146 -8.59 26.14 15.98
C GLN A 146 -8.83 27.65 16.18
N SER A 147 -9.46 28.30 15.21
CA SER A 147 -9.82 29.73 15.34
C SER A 147 -10.87 30.01 16.42
N ARG A 148 -11.77 29.04 16.67
CA ARG A 148 -12.84 29.14 17.67
C ARG A 148 -12.36 28.75 19.07
N LEU A 149 -11.35 27.88 19.15
CA LEU A 149 -10.80 27.37 20.40
C LEU A 149 -9.64 28.21 20.93
N SER A 150 -9.24 29.31 20.27
CA SER A 150 -8.08 30.12 20.67
C SER A 150 -8.11 30.51 22.15
N ASP A 151 -9.25 31.03 22.61
CA ASP A 151 -9.43 31.52 23.98
C ASP A 151 -9.57 30.34 24.97
N CYS A 152 -10.10 29.21 24.49
CA CYS A 152 -10.21 27.97 25.23
C CYS A 152 -8.85 27.35 25.58
N TYR A 153 -7.80 27.60 24.78
CA TYR A 153 -6.48 27.02 25.03
C TYR A 153 -5.65 27.77 26.09
N PHE A 154 -5.75 29.11 26.11
CA PHE A 154 -4.87 29.94 26.93
C PHE A 154 -5.52 30.43 28.22
N SER A 155 -6.84 30.52 28.26
CA SER A 155 -7.59 31.13 29.36
C SER A 155 -8.69 30.24 29.91
N PHE A 156 -8.68 28.92 29.64
CA PHE A 156 -9.77 28.00 30.00
C PHE A 156 -10.29 28.20 31.43
N GLU A 157 -9.40 28.22 32.42
CA GLU A 157 -9.77 28.35 33.84
C GLU A 157 -10.42 29.68 34.22
N GLN A 158 -10.14 30.74 33.44
CA GLN A 158 -10.62 32.11 33.64
C GLN A 158 -11.96 32.37 32.96
N LEU A 159 -12.43 31.44 32.11
CA LEU A 159 -13.70 31.53 31.41
C LEU A 159 -14.88 31.30 32.36
N GLU A 160 -16.03 31.90 32.02
CA GLU A 160 -17.30 31.58 32.67
C GLU A 160 -17.72 30.14 32.37
N GLU A 161 -18.53 29.53 33.24
CA GLU A 161 -18.91 28.10 33.11
C GLU A 161 -19.57 27.79 31.75
N THR A 162 -20.43 28.69 31.27
CA THR A 162 -21.08 28.56 29.95
C THR A 162 -20.08 28.58 28.79
N GLN A 163 -19.00 29.36 28.92
CA GLN A 163 -17.93 29.41 27.94
C GLN A 163 -17.06 28.16 28.00
N LYS A 164 -16.79 27.62 29.19
CA LYS A 164 -16.08 26.33 29.37
C LYS A 164 -16.85 25.18 28.72
N GLU A 165 -18.17 25.11 28.93
CA GLU A 165 -19.04 24.11 28.29
C GLU A 165 -18.99 24.23 26.76
N THR A 166 -19.09 25.46 26.24
CA THR A 166 -19.00 25.72 24.79
C THR A 166 -17.63 25.27 24.23
N CYS A 167 -16.53 25.57 24.92
CA CYS A 167 -15.19 25.13 24.54
C CYS A 167 -15.08 23.60 24.46
N LEU A 168 -15.63 22.90 25.46
CA LEU A 168 -15.63 21.44 25.49
C LEU A 168 -16.48 20.85 24.36
N GLU A 169 -17.66 21.43 24.09
CA GLU A 169 -18.53 20.98 23.01
C GLU A 169 -17.88 21.14 21.63
N ILE A 170 -17.26 22.30 21.36
CA ILE A 170 -16.55 22.55 20.10
C ILE A 170 -15.38 21.56 19.95
N TYR A 171 -14.58 21.37 20.99
CA TYR A 171 -13.45 20.44 20.96
C TYR A 171 -13.90 18.99 20.75
N GLN A 172 -14.94 18.54 21.46
CA GLN A 172 -15.49 17.19 21.28
C GLN A 172 -16.07 17.00 19.88
N THR A 173 -16.75 18.02 19.33
CA THR A 173 -17.25 17.98 17.95
C THR A 173 -16.12 17.82 16.94
N MET A 174 -15.02 18.56 17.10
CA MET A 174 -13.83 18.41 16.27
C MET A 174 -13.26 16.98 16.32
N LEU A 175 -13.14 16.41 17.54
CA LEU A 175 -12.63 15.06 17.73
C LEU A 175 -13.54 14.00 17.09
N LEU A 176 -14.86 14.16 17.20
CA LEU A 176 -15.84 13.26 16.59
C LEU A 176 -15.82 13.35 15.06
N ASN A 177 -15.76 14.56 14.49
CA ASN A 177 -15.64 14.75 13.03
C ASN A 177 -14.37 14.08 12.47
N GLU A 178 -13.24 14.21 13.18
CA GLU A 178 -12.00 13.53 12.80
C GLU A 178 -12.12 12.00 12.94
N ALA A 179 -12.83 11.51 13.96
CA ALA A 179 -13.10 10.07 14.13
C ALA A 179 -13.99 9.52 13.00
N ASP A 180 -15.06 10.22 12.62
CA ASP A 180 -15.95 9.84 11.52
C ASP A 180 -15.20 9.80 10.17
N THR A 181 -14.34 10.80 9.95
CA THR A 181 -13.48 10.82 8.75
C THR A 181 -12.51 9.65 8.76
N ALA A 182 -11.94 9.32 9.92
CA ALA A 182 -11.07 8.17 10.08
C ALA A 182 -11.81 6.85 9.87
N GLU A 183 -13.04 6.71 10.35
CA GLU A 183 -13.87 5.53 10.10
C GLU A 183 -14.12 5.31 8.61
N SER A 184 -14.39 6.38 7.85
CA SER A 184 -14.50 6.31 6.40
C SER A 184 -13.23 5.76 5.75
N VAL A 185 -12.04 6.25 6.14
CA VAL A 185 -10.77 5.75 5.61
C VAL A 185 -10.53 4.29 6.02
N LEU A 186 -10.85 3.92 7.25
CA LEU A 186 -10.73 2.54 7.74
C LEU A 186 -11.58 1.58 6.91
N ASN A 187 -12.86 1.92 6.71
CA ASN A 187 -13.81 1.13 5.96
C ASN A 187 -13.41 0.97 4.49
N ASN A 188 -13.01 2.07 3.83
CA ASN A 188 -12.51 2.04 2.47
C ASN A 188 -11.23 1.19 2.34
N SER A 189 -10.31 1.30 3.30
CA SER A 189 -9.07 0.51 3.32
C SER A 189 -9.38 -0.99 3.43
N TYR A 190 -10.26 -1.39 4.36
CA TYR A 190 -10.63 -2.80 4.50
C TYR A 190 -11.42 -3.35 3.31
N ASN A 191 -12.26 -2.54 2.67
CA ASN A 191 -12.98 -2.97 1.48
C ASN A 191 -12.01 -3.21 0.30
N LEU A 192 -11.02 -2.35 0.12
CA LEU A 192 -9.99 -2.54 -0.89
C LEU A 192 -9.12 -3.78 -0.58
N LEU A 193 -8.66 -3.95 0.66
CA LEU A 193 -7.81 -5.09 1.07
C LEU A 193 -8.49 -6.46 0.95
N LYS A 194 -9.84 -6.53 0.91
CA LYS A 194 -10.55 -7.78 0.58
C LYS A 194 -10.27 -8.25 -0.85
N LYS A 195 -10.08 -7.32 -1.78
CA LYS A 195 -9.88 -7.58 -3.22
C LYS A 195 -8.41 -7.50 -3.64
N PHE A 196 -7.64 -6.61 -3.02
CA PHE A 196 -6.23 -6.34 -3.34
C PHE A 196 -5.31 -6.88 -2.26
N HIS A 197 -4.66 -8.01 -2.53
CA HIS A 197 -3.79 -8.72 -1.58
C HIS A 197 -2.53 -9.30 -2.24
N PRO A 198 -1.68 -8.46 -2.87
CA PRO A 198 -0.49 -8.90 -3.59
C PRO A 198 0.46 -9.73 -2.70
N THR A 199 0.58 -9.45 -1.41
CA THR A 199 1.38 -10.26 -0.48
C THR A 199 0.88 -11.71 -0.44
N LYS A 200 -0.44 -11.92 -0.37
CA LYS A 200 -1.05 -13.25 -0.39
C LYS A 200 -0.84 -13.94 -1.73
N ASP A 201 -0.94 -13.19 -2.83
CA ASP A 201 -0.70 -13.72 -4.18
C ASP A 201 0.74 -14.19 -4.36
N ARG A 202 1.72 -13.42 -3.87
CA ARG A 202 3.13 -13.85 -3.82
C ARG A 202 3.30 -15.13 -3.04
N LEU A 203 2.68 -15.19 -1.86
CA LEU A 203 2.70 -16.38 -1.02
C LEU A 203 1.97 -17.56 -1.64
N SER A 204 1.21 -17.42 -2.72
CA SER A 204 0.59 -18.54 -3.43
C SER A 204 1.40 -19.00 -4.65
N ASN A 205 2.31 -18.16 -5.17
CA ASN A 205 3.03 -18.40 -6.41
C ASN A 205 4.34 -19.21 -6.16
N PRO A 206 4.48 -20.43 -6.71
CA PRO A 206 5.66 -21.29 -6.47
C PRO A 206 6.99 -20.66 -6.88
N LEU A 207 7.02 -19.87 -7.96
CA LEU A 207 8.23 -19.21 -8.44
C LEU A 207 8.67 -18.09 -7.51
N LEU A 208 7.72 -17.27 -7.05
CA LEU A 208 8.02 -16.17 -6.14
C LEU A 208 8.36 -16.66 -4.74
N ARG A 209 7.73 -17.76 -4.30
CA ARG A 209 8.12 -18.49 -3.08
C ARG A 209 9.57 -18.94 -3.12
N LEU A 210 10.00 -19.53 -4.24
CA LEU A 210 11.39 -19.99 -4.42
C LEU A 210 12.39 -18.83 -4.30
N LEU A 211 12.03 -17.65 -4.80
CA LEU A 211 12.88 -16.46 -4.77
C LEU A 211 12.95 -15.76 -3.39
N LEU A 212 11.92 -15.91 -2.55
CA LEU A 212 11.89 -15.40 -1.17
C LEU A 212 12.82 -16.17 -0.23
N GLY A 213 13.00 -17.47 -0.48
CA GLY A 213 13.67 -18.39 0.42
C GLY A 213 12.81 -18.80 1.62
N ASP A 214 13.07 -20.00 2.16
CA ASP A 214 12.20 -20.65 3.14
C ASP A 214 12.03 -19.87 4.46
N LYS A 215 13.05 -19.10 4.87
CA LYS A 215 12.98 -18.28 6.09
C LYS A 215 11.97 -17.14 6.00
N ALA A 216 11.91 -16.45 4.86
CA ALA A 216 10.96 -15.36 4.66
C ALA A 216 9.52 -15.89 4.55
N MET A 217 9.35 -17.10 3.99
CA MET A 217 8.05 -17.77 3.90
C MET A 217 7.43 -18.08 5.27
N VAL A 218 8.23 -18.51 6.25
CA VAL A 218 7.74 -18.79 7.61
C VAL A 218 7.20 -17.51 8.26
N VAL A 219 7.96 -16.41 8.21
CA VAL A 219 7.56 -15.12 8.80
C VAL A 219 6.30 -14.57 8.14
N LEU A 220 6.24 -14.58 6.81
CA LEU A 220 5.12 -14.00 6.05
C LEU A 220 3.85 -14.86 6.07
N SER A 221 3.97 -16.18 6.28
CA SER A 221 2.81 -17.07 6.36
C SER A 221 2.11 -17.07 7.72
N GLY A 222 2.66 -16.38 8.73
CA GLY A 222 2.11 -16.34 10.08
C GLY A 222 2.14 -17.69 10.81
N LYS A 223 2.77 -18.71 10.23
CA LYS A 223 2.95 -20.03 10.85
C LYS A 223 4.22 -19.99 11.69
N LYS A 224 4.05 -19.78 13.00
CA LYS A 224 5.07 -20.18 13.98
C LYS A 224 4.98 -21.68 14.25
#